data_AF-A0A9J7GDA0-F1
#
_entry.id   AF-A0A9J7GDA0-F1
#
_cell.length_a   1.000
_cell.length_b   1.000
_cell.length_c   1.000
_cell.angle_alpha   90.00
_cell.angle_beta   90.00
_cell.angle_gamma   90.00
#
_symmetry.space_group_name_H-M   'P 1'
#
loop_
_entity.id
_entity.type
_entity.pdbx_description
1 polymer ?
#
loop_
_entity_poly.entity_id
_entity_poly.type
_entity_poly.pdbx_seq_one_letter_code
_entity_poly.pdbx_strand_id
1 'polypeptide(L)'
;MLVWALLSAVLWSVARVGALRSSLFSKKGFVYGSIENPVKIYVKLHQDSPILFCMDVNRASKETVDPTYLWIGPNENTLTENGQINLTKEGALIVKDFMESLSGLYTCTLSYKTIKAETQEETTIKKRYDFLIFAYREPDYSYHMAVRFTTKSCVGRYNDLLFRVLKKILDNLISDLLCHVIEPSYKCHSVKIPESDFVNELFIAFQVNPFAPGWKSVCNDSIDCEDATNRNILEWSAVLEHSVLMLMSPVRSVFLSIHTELKLAHKLQDQR
;
A
#
# COMPACT_ATOMS: atom_id res chain seq x y z
N MET A 1 2.71 30.94 -31.90
CA MET A 1 1.36 30.54 -31.43
C MET A 1 1.24 29.06 -31.07
N LEU A 2 2.01 28.15 -31.69
CA LEU A 2 1.98 26.70 -31.35
C LEU A 2 2.57 26.32 -29.98
N VAL A 3 3.52 27.11 -29.46
CA VAL A 3 4.29 26.78 -28.24
C VAL A 3 3.44 26.93 -26.97
N TRP A 4 2.46 27.84 -26.96
CA TRP A 4 1.57 28.05 -25.80
C TRP A 4 0.51 26.95 -25.66
N ALA A 5 0.06 26.35 -26.76
CA ALA A 5 -0.95 25.27 -26.73
C ALA A 5 -0.40 23.97 -26.13
N LEU A 6 0.89 23.69 -26.31
CA LEU A 6 1.55 22.49 -25.75
C LEU A 6 1.79 22.62 -24.24
N LEU A 7 2.10 23.83 -23.74
CA LEU A 7 2.24 24.07 -22.29
C LEU A 7 0.92 23.89 -21.54
N SER A 8 -0.22 24.28 -22.12
CA SER A 8 -1.54 24.03 -21.53
C SER A 8 -1.91 22.55 -21.48
N ALA A 9 -1.55 21.77 -22.50
CA ALA A 9 -1.81 20.32 -22.53
C ALA A 9 -0.93 19.53 -21.54
N VAL A 10 0.29 20.00 -21.28
CA VAL A 10 1.19 19.41 -20.27
C VAL A 10 0.72 19.78 -18.85
N LEU A 11 0.31 21.03 -18.59
CA LEU A 11 -0.25 21.39 -17.28
C LEU A 11 -1.55 20.62 -16.95
N TRP A 12 -2.38 20.32 -17.96
CA TRP A 12 -3.60 19.53 -17.77
C TRP A 12 -3.35 18.04 -17.56
N SER A 13 -2.27 17.49 -18.12
CA SER A 13 -1.91 16.08 -17.89
C SER A 13 -1.24 15.87 -16.52
N VAL A 14 -0.45 16.84 -16.04
CA VAL A 14 0.16 16.75 -14.70
C VAL A 14 -0.87 16.92 -13.57
N ALA A 15 -1.90 17.76 -13.77
CA ALA A 15 -3.01 17.87 -12.81
C ALA A 15 -3.89 16.59 -12.74
N ARG A 16 -3.95 15.81 -13.84
CA ARG A 16 -4.80 14.61 -13.91
C ARG A 16 -4.16 13.35 -13.32
N VAL A 17 -2.83 13.31 -13.20
CA VAL A 17 -2.10 12.14 -12.65
C VAL A 17 -1.84 12.26 -11.14
N GLY A 18 -1.96 13.46 -10.56
CA GLY A 18 -1.83 13.68 -9.11
C GLY A 18 -3.09 13.40 -8.28
N ALA A 19 -4.25 13.19 -8.90
CA ALA A 19 -5.53 13.09 -8.20
C ALA A 19 -6.02 11.65 -7.95
N LEU A 20 -5.33 10.62 -8.48
CA LEU A 20 -5.85 9.24 -8.40
C LEU A 20 -5.51 8.48 -7.10
N ARG A 21 -5.00 9.16 -6.06
CA ARG A 21 -4.62 8.49 -4.80
C ARG A 21 -5.02 9.18 -3.51
N SER A 22 -5.79 10.27 -3.56
CA SER A 22 -6.09 11.05 -2.35
C SER A 22 -7.55 11.47 -2.26
N SER A 23 -8.48 10.55 -2.01
CA SER A 23 -9.77 10.93 -1.43
C SER A 23 -10.55 9.71 -0.99
N LEU A 24 -10.51 9.38 0.31
CA LEU A 24 -11.61 8.70 0.99
C LEU A 24 -11.47 8.60 2.52
N PHE A 25 -10.40 9.13 3.10
CA PHE A 25 -10.30 9.28 4.55
C PHE A 25 -10.51 10.74 4.93
N SER A 26 -11.56 11.01 5.71
CA SER A 26 -11.65 12.23 6.50
C SER A 26 -10.45 12.31 7.45
N LYS A 27 -10.01 13.53 7.83
CA LYS A 27 -8.97 13.74 8.87
C LYS A 27 -9.28 13.06 10.22
N LYS A 28 -10.50 12.53 10.39
CA LYS A 28 -10.99 11.79 11.57
C LYS A 28 -11.18 10.28 11.35
N GLY A 29 -10.71 9.70 10.25
CA GLY A 29 -10.84 8.24 9.99
C GLY A 29 -12.23 7.80 9.52
N PHE A 30 -13.07 8.74 9.07
CA PHE A 30 -14.41 8.45 8.52
C PHE A 30 -14.35 8.19 7.02
N VAL A 31 -15.13 7.21 6.56
CA VAL A 31 -15.26 6.82 5.16
C VAL A 31 -16.73 6.86 4.78
N TYR A 32 -17.05 7.57 3.70
CA TYR A 32 -18.42 7.69 3.18
C TYR A 32 -18.57 6.83 1.92
N GLY A 33 -19.80 6.35 1.68
CA GLY A 33 -20.13 5.59 0.48
C GLY A 33 -20.11 6.44 -0.79
N SER A 34 -20.09 5.77 -1.94
CA SER A 34 -20.28 6.37 -3.25
C SER A 34 -21.36 5.60 -4.02
N ILE A 35 -22.18 6.33 -4.78
CA ILE A 35 -23.29 5.76 -5.56
C ILE A 35 -22.79 5.19 -6.90
N GLU A 36 -21.71 5.73 -7.44
CA GLU A 36 -21.21 5.37 -8.77
C GLU A 36 -20.25 4.19 -8.74
N ASN A 37 -19.40 4.12 -7.72
CA ASN A 37 -18.29 3.16 -7.66
C ASN A 37 -18.10 2.64 -6.23
N PRO A 38 -17.82 1.33 -6.07
CA PRO A 38 -17.48 0.78 -4.76
C PRO A 38 -16.23 1.44 -4.16
N VAL A 39 -16.31 1.73 -2.86
CA VAL A 39 -15.23 2.33 -2.09
C VAL A 39 -14.24 1.24 -1.67
N LYS A 40 -12.98 1.34 -2.09
CA LYS A 40 -11.92 0.37 -1.71
C LYS A 40 -11.27 0.78 -0.39
N ILE A 41 -11.25 -0.13 0.57
CA ILE A 41 -10.69 0.09 1.91
C ILE A 41 -9.68 -1.02 2.19
N TYR A 42 -8.56 -0.64 2.80
CA TYR A 42 -7.53 -1.57 3.26
C TYR A 42 -7.47 -1.48 4.77
N VAL A 43 -7.63 -2.61 5.46
CA VAL A 43 -7.59 -2.71 6.92
C VAL A 43 -6.44 -3.61 7.32
N LYS A 44 -5.57 -3.13 8.21
CA LYS A 44 -4.47 -3.93 8.73
C LYS A 44 -5.05 -5.08 9.55
N LEU A 45 -4.50 -6.28 9.38
CA LEU A 45 -4.92 -7.45 10.17
C LEU A 45 -4.90 -7.14 11.67
N HIS A 46 -5.90 -7.64 12.39
CA HIS A 46 -6.06 -7.45 13.84
C HIS A 46 -6.22 -6.00 14.30
N GLN A 47 -6.61 -5.11 13.39
CA GLN A 47 -7.04 -3.76 13.71
C GLN A 47 -8.52 -3.57 13.39
N ASP A 48 -9.11 -2.55 14.00
CA ASP A 48 -10.48 -2.13 13.68
C ASP A 48 -10.51 -1.44 12.32
N SER A 49 -11.58 -1.67 11.56
CA SER A 49 -11.84 -0.92 10.34
C SER A 49 -12.04 0.56 10.64
N PRO A 50 -11.80 1.46 9.67
CA PRO A 50 -12.34 2.82 9.78
C PRO A 50 -13.87 2.77 9.90
N ILE A 51 -14.44 3.88 10.38
CA ILE A 51 -15.89 4.00 10.54
C ILE A 51 -16.51 4.25 9.18
N LEU A 52 -17.34 3.31 8.71
CA LEU A 52 -17.97 3.36 7.40
C LEU A 52 -19.39 3.88 7.52
N PHE A 53 -19.67 5.05 6.97
CA PHE A 53 -21.02 5.61 6.97
C PHE A 53 -21.83 5.11 5.78
N CYS A 54 -23.05 4.65 6.05
CA CYS A 54 -24.03 4.23 5.03
C CYS A 54 -24.67 5.41 4.29
N MET A 55 -23.86 6.33 3.78
CA MET A 55 -24.29 7.47 2.98
C MET A 55 -23.10 8.09 2.26
N ASP A 56 -23.36 8.84 1.19
CA ASP A 56 -22.36 9.69 0.57
C ASP A 56 -22.21 11.04 1.29
N VAL A 57 -21.10 11.73 1.01
CA VAL A 57 -20.76 13.03 1.62
C VAL A 57 -21.85 14.08 1.41
N ASN A 58 -22.48 14.11 0.23
CA ASN A 58 -23.54 15.09 -0.09
C ASN A 58 -24.83 14.80 0.68
N ARG A 59 -25.07 13.54 1.05
CA ARG A 59 -26.19 13.14 1.89
C ARG A 59 -25.93 13.41 3.36
N ALA A 60 -24.71 13.17 3.84
CA ALA A 60 -24.31 13.42 5.22
C ALA A 60 -24.50 14.89 5.66
N SER A 61 -24.48 15.84 4.72
CA SER A 61 -24.66 17.27 5.00
C SER A 61 -26.11 17.75 4.94
N LYS A 62 -27.10 16.85 4.84
CA LYS A 62 -28.52 17.24 4.78
C LYS A 62 -29.35 16.45 5.79
N GLU A 63 -30.40 17.10 6.27
CA GLU A 63 -31.41 16.44 7.10
C GLU A 63 -32.00 15.23 6.37
N THR A 64 -32.22 14.17 7.14
CA THR A 64 -32.73 12.89 6.66
C THR A 64 -33.82 12.44 7.62
N VAL A 65 -35.04 12.30 7.10
CA VAL A 65 -36.23 11.96 7.89
C VAL A 65 -36.36 10.44 7.96
N ASP A 66 -36.59 9.93 9.17
CA ASP A 66 -36.77 8.50 9.49
C ASP A 66 -35.74 7.56 8.80
N PRO A 67 -34.43 7.78 8.96
CA PRO A 67 -33.44 6.96 8.29
C PRO A 67 -33.45 5.52 8.85
N THR A 68 -33.31 4.56 7.95
CA THR A 68 -33.10 3.14 8.27
C THR A 68 -31.93 2.61 7.48
N TYR A 69 -31.15 1.73 8.10
CA TYR A 69 -29.89 1.24 7.56
C TYR A 69 -29.88 -0.29 7.58
N LEU A 70 -29.49 -0.87 6.45
CA LEU A 70 -29.32 -2.32 6.32
C LEU A 70 -27.94 -2.62 5.77
N TRP A 71 -27.12 -3.31 6.55
CA TRP A 71 -25.79 -3.76 6.15
C TRP A 71 -25.81 -5.24 5.79
N ILE A 72 -25.15 -5.58 4.69
CA ILE A 72 -24.92 -6.95 4.20
C ILE A 72 -23.42 -7.16 4.11
N GLY A 73 -22.94 -8.25 4.73
CA GLY A 73 -21.52 -8.59 4.76
C GLY A 73 -21.03 -9.35 3.52
N PRO A 74 -19.73 -9.71 3.49
CA PRO A 74 -19.10 -10.40 2.36
C PRO A 74 -19.67 -11.81 2.12
N ASN A 75 -20.31 -12.40 3.12
CA ASN A 75 -20.99 -13.70 3.03
C ASN A 75 -22.46 -13.58 2.60
N GLU A 76 -22.87 -12.43 2.05
CA GLU A 76 -24.25 -12.11 1.63
C GLU A 76 -25.31 -12.13 2.74
N ASN A 77 -24.91 -12.35 3.98
CA ASN A 77 -25.79 -12.31 5.15
C ASN A 77 -25.97 -10.89 5.67
N THR A 78 -27.18 -10.60 6.18
CA THR A 78 -27.45 -9.36 6.91
C THR A 78 -26.57 -9.31 8.16
N LEU A 79 -25.87 -8.19 8.35
CA LEU A 79 -25.04 -7.97 9.52
C LEU A 79 -25.90 -7.62 10.73
N THR A 80 -25.60 -8.25 11.85
CA THR A 80 -26.15 -7.93 13.17
C THR A 80 -25.00 -7.62 14.13
N GLU A 81 -25.25 -6.78 15.13
CA GLU A 81 -24.25 -6.52 16.16
C GLU A 81 -23.78 -7.82 16.83
N ASN A 82 -22.46 -7.93 16.99
CA ASN A 82 -21.81 -9.02 17.71
C ASN A 82 -20.42 -8.57 18.19
N GLY A 83 -19.59 -9.50 18.68
CA GLY A 83 -18.24 -9.15 19.16
C GLY A 83 -17.33 -8.49 18.11
N GLN A 84 -17.49 -8.86 16.83
CA GLN A 84 -16.67 -8.37 15.72
C GLN A 84 -17.35 -7.26 14.90
N ILE A 85 -18.67 -7.16 14.92
CA ILE A 85 -19.45 -6.21 14.12
C ILE A 85 -20.14 -5.21 15.06
N ASN A 86 -19.82 -3.93 14.89
CA ASN A 86 -20.43 -2.83 15.61
C ASN A 86 -21.23 -1.94 14.65
N LEU A 87 -22.53 -1.78 14.91
CA LEU A 87 -23.46 -1.03 14.07
C LEU A 87 -24.04 0.13 14.89
N THR A 88 -23.71 1.35 14.50
CA THR A 88 -24.21 2.55 15.19
C THR A 88 -25.63 2.91 14.75
N LYS A 89 -26.35 3.65 15.59
CA LYS A 89 -27.71 4.14 15.29
C LYS A 89 -27.72 5.10 14.10
N GLU A 90 -26.60 5.75 13.85
CA GLU A 90 -26.35 6.64 12.71
C GLU A 90 -26.07 5.88 11.40
N GLY A 91 -26.15 4.54 11.43
CA GLY A 91 -25.96 3.69 10.26
C GLY A 91 -24.51 3.42 9.90
N ALA A 92 -23.56 3.71 10.79
CA ALA A 92 -22.16 3.43 10.57
C ALA A 92 -21.76 2.01 11.00
N LEU A 93 -20.85 1.41 10.25
CA LEU A 93 -20.26 0.09 10.49
C LEU A 93 -18.81 0.22 10.94
N ILE A 94 -18.44 -0.53 11.97
CA ILE A 94 -17.05 -0.81 12.37
C ILE A 94 -16.89 -2.33 12.46
N VAL A 95 -15.90 -2.88 11.76
CA VAL A 95 -15.50 -4.28 11.86
C VAL A 95 -14.26 -4.34 12.75
N LYS A 96 -14.39 -4.96 13.93
CA LYS A 96 -13.32 -5.09 14.92
C LYS A 96 -12.44 -6.30 14.64
N ASP A 97 -11.17 -6.20 15.05
CA ASP A 97 -10.19 -7.30 14.92
C ASP A 97 -10.21 -7.93 13.52
N PHE A 98 -9.94 -7.10 12.50
CA PHE A 98 -10.19 -7.48 11.11
C PHE A 98 -9.30 -8.66 10.68
N MET A 99 -9.94 -9.77 10.28
CA MET A 99 -9.28 -10.99 9.80
C MET A 99 -9.36 -11.10 8.28
N GLU A 100 -8.48 -11.90 7.67
CA GLU A 100 -8.48 -12.14 6.22
C GLU A 100 -9.84 -12.63 5.70
N SER A 101 -10.50 -13.52 6.45
CA SER A 101 -11.83 -14.07 6.13
C SER A 101 -12.97 -13.05 6.14
N LEU A 102 -12.75 -11.86 6.74
CA LEU A 102 -13.69 -10.75 6.73
C LEU A 102 -13.50 -9.84 5.51
N SER A 103 -12.51 -10.11 4.65
CA SER A 103 -12.35 -9.36 3.40
C SER A 103 -13.50 -9.65 2.43
N GLY A 104 -13.92 -8.63 1.69
CA GLY A 104 -14.91 -8.78 0.62
C GLY A 104 -15.83 -7.58 0.46
N LEU A 105 -16.97 -7.82 -0.18
CA LEU A 105 -17.97 -6.80 -0.48
C LEU A 105 -18.92 -6.61 0.69
N TYR A 106 -18.93 -5.41 1.26
CA TYR A 106 -19.91 -4.95 2.22
C TYR A 106 -20.87 -4.00 1.51
N THR A 107 -22.16 -4.27 1.58
CA THR A 107 -23.19 -3.43 0.98
C THR A 107 -24.01 -2.79 2.09
N CYS A 108 -24.26 -1.50 1.99
CA CYS A 108 -25.27 -0.84 2.80
C CYS A 108 -26.41 -0.27 1.99
N THR A 109 -27.63 -0.40 2.49
CA THR A 109 -28.82 0.28 1.98
C THR A 109 -29.33 1.28 3.02
N LEU A 110 -29.31 2.56 2.67
CA LEU A 110 -29.97 3.64 3.39
C LEU A 110 -31.37 3.84 2.81
N SER A 111 -32.41 3.74 3.63
CA SER A 111 -33.77 4.16 3.27
C SER A 111 -34.19 5.35 4.14
N TYR A 112 -34.73 6.39 3.51
CA TYR A 112 -35.19 7.60 4.20
C TYR A 112 -36.40 8.20 3.51
N LYS A 113 -37.12 9.10 4.19
CA LYS A 113 -38.30 9.76 3.63
C LYS A 113 -37.98 11.17 3.14
N THR A 114 -38.69 11.59 2.09
CA THR A 114 -38.82 13.00 1.70
C THR A 114 -40.27 13.40 1.78
N ILE A 115 -40.53 14.57 2.38
CA ILE A 115 -41.87 15.10 2.59
C ILE A 115 -42.08 16.28 1.63
N LYS A 116 -43.13 16.24 0.82
CA LYS A 116 -43.54 17.42 0.05
C LYS A 116 -44.24 18.40 0.99
N ALA A 117 -43.66 19.59 1.17
CA ALA A 117 -44.14 20.57 2.15
C ALA A 117 -45.63 20.96 1.96
N GLU A 118 -46.07 21.04 0.70
CA GLU A 118 -47.42 21.48 0.32
C GLU A 118 -48.50 20.42 0.58
N THR A 119 -48.21 19.14 0.28
CA THR A 119 -49.20 18.06 0.32
C THR A 119 -49.03 17.13 1.52
N GLN A 120 -47.96 17.29 2.30
CA GLN A 120 -47.53 16.34 3.34
C GLN A 120 -47.34 14.91 2.81
N GLU A 121 -47.16 14.75 1.50
CA GLU A 121 -46.96 13.46 0.87
C GLU A 121 -45.56 12.94 1.19
N GLU A 122 -45.50 11.75 1.79
CA GLU A 122 -44.26 11.06 2.13
C GLU A 122 -43.81 10.14 0.99
N THR A 123 -42.55 10.26 0.57
CA THR A 123 -41.93 9.34 -0.40
C THR A 123 -40.69 8.71 0.22
N THR A 124 -40.61 7.38 0.18
CA THR A 124 -39.43 6.64 0.66
C THR A 124 -38.40 6.50 -0.46
N ILE A 125 -37.19 6.99 -0.23
CA ILE A 125 -36.04 6.87 -1.12
C ILE A 125 -35.10 5.82 -0.55
N LYS A 126 -34.61 4.92 -1.40
CA LYS A 126 -33.57 3.93 -1.08
C LYS A 126 -32.30 4.22 -1.85
N LYS A 127 -31.15 4.17 -1.17
CA LYS A 127 -29.82 4.32 -1.76
C LYS A 127 -28.92 3.19 -1.30
N ARG A 128 -28.18 2.61 -2.24
CA ARG A 128 -27.21 1.54 -2.01
C ARG A 128 -25.80 2.10 -2.12
N TYR A 129 -24.93 1.67 -1.22
CA TYR A 129 -23.52 2.02 -1.17
C TYR A 129 -22.70 0.76 -0.98
N ASP A 130 -21.70 0.57 -1.83
CA ASP A 130 -20.86 -0.63 -1.84
C ASP A 130 -19.44 -0.29 -1.35
N PHE A 131 -18.91 -1.14 -0.49
CA PHE A 131 -17.58 -1.03 0.11
C PHE A 131 -16.82 -2.34 -0.12
N LEU A 132 -15.66 -2.27 -0.75
CA LEU A 132 -14.78 -3.41 -0.96
C LEU A 132 -13.62 -3.32 0.03
N ILE A 133 -13.66 -4.17 1.05
CA ILE A 133 -12.72 -4.14 2.17
C ILE A 133 -11.72 -5.28 2.02
N PHE A 134 -10.43 -4.96 2.14
CA PHE A 134 -9.34 -5.91 2.03
C PHE A 134 -8.50 -5.92 3.30
N ALA A 135 -8.25 -7.10 3.85
CA ALA A 135 -7.20 -7.28 4.83
C ALA A 135 -5.84 -7.05 4.18
N TYR A 136 -4.94 -6.38 4.89
CA TYR A 136 -3.53 -6.33 4.51
C TYR A 136 -2.63 -6.55 5.72
N ARG A 137 -1.38 -6.93 5.46
CA ARG A 137 -0.31 -7.02 6.45
C ARG A 137 0.83 -6.11 5.99
N GLU A 138 1.25 -5.22 6.87
CA GLU A 138 2.51 -4.50 6.73
C GLU A 138 3.62 -5.33 7.36
N PRO A 139 4.81 -5.40 6.75
CA PRO A 139 5.94 -6.05 7.39
C PRO A 139 6.49 -5.10 8.46
N ASP A 140 6.90 -5.61 9.62
CA ASP A 140 7.48 -4.74 10.67
C ASP A 140 8.90 -4.29 10.31
N TYR A 141 9.55 -5.04 9.44
CA TYR A 141 10.85 -4.71 8.90
C TYR A 141 10.80 -4.83 7.39
N SER A 142 11.43 -3.89 6.72
CA SER A 142 11.79 -4.03 5.32
C SER A 142 13.26 -3.69 5.21
N TYR A 143 14.05 -4.56 4.61
CA TYR A 143 15.46 -4.23 4.44
C TYR A 143 15.64 -3.53 3.10
N HIS A 144 16.26 -2.36 3.16
CA HIS A 144 16.54 -1.54 1.99
C HIS A 144 18.04 -1.56 1.73
N MET A 145 18.43 -2.02 0.54
CA MET A 145 19.82 -1.99 0.11
C MET A 145 19.98 -0.95 -0.99
N ALA A 146 20.98 -0.09 -0.83
CA ALA A 146 21.46 0.79 -1.88
C ALA A 146 22.98 0.61 -2.07
N VAL A 147 23.40 0.38 -3.30
CA VAL A 147 24.80 0.14 -3.63
C VAL A 147 25.24 1.05 -4.76
N ARG A 148 26.47 1.53 -4.66
CA ARG A 148 27.10 2.44 -5.62
C ARG A 148 28.36 1.79 -6.19
N PHE A 149 28.41 1.66 -7.52
CA PHE A 149 29.53 1.06 -8.26
C PHE A 149 30.09 2.01 -9.30
N THR A 150 31.40 2.01 -9.48
CA THR A 150 32.03 2.65 -10.65
C THR A 150 31.83 1.77 -11.89
N THR A 151 31.39 2.36 -13.00
CA THR A 151 31.26 1.68 -14.30
C THR A 151 32.06 2.43 -15.36
N LYS A 152 32.45 1.74 -16.44
CA LYS A 152 33.20 2.37 -17.55
C LYS A 152 32.33 3.38 -18.31
N SER A 153 31.04 3.10 -18.47
CA SER A 153 30.13 3.91 -19.26
C SER A 153 28.70 3.77 -18.76
N CYS A 154 27.95 4.87 -18.75
CA CYS A 154 26.49 4.83 -18.59
C CYS A 154 25.76 4.47 -19.91
N VAL A 155 26.45 4.57 -21.04
CA VAL A 155 25.92 4.21 -22.36
C VAL A 155 26.31 2.78 -22.70
N GLY A 156 25.31 1.94 -23.01
CA GLY A 156 25.50 0.57 -23.46
C GLY A 156 24.64 -0.44 -22.70
N ARG A 157 24.62 -1.70 -23.18
CA ARG A 157 23.74 -2.77 -22.66
C ARG A 157 24.31 -3.52 -21.45
N TYR A 158 25.56 -3.26 -21.08
CA TYR A 158 26.24 -4.02 -20.02
C TYR A 158 25.65 -3.76 -18.64
N ASN A 159 25.28 -2.51 -18.34
CA ASN A 159 24.65 -2.17 -17.06
C ASN A 159 23.25 -2.83 -16.92
N ASP A 160 22.46 -2.84 -18.01
CA ASP A 160 21.18 -3.57 -18.06
C ASP A 160 21.36 -5.07 -17.81
N LEU A 161 22.37 -5.66 -18.47
CA LEU A 161 22.66 -7.08 -18.32
C LEU A 161 23.10 -7.42 -16.90
N LEU A 162 24.01 -6.62 -16.33
CA LEU A 162 24.46 -6.75 -14.94
C LEU A 162 23.28 -6.68 -13.98
N PHE A 163 22.43 -5.66 -14.10
CA PHE A 163 21.28 -5.49 -13.23
C PHE A 163 20.30 -6.68 -13.34
N ARG A 164 20.03 -7.17 -14.55
CA ARG A 164 19.18 -8.34 -14.76
C ARG A 164 19.74 -9.61 -14.11
N VAL A 165 21.04 -9.85 -14.26
CA VAL A 165 21.71 -11.02 -13.67
C VAL A 165 21.73 -10.90 -12.15
N LEU A 166 22.07 -9.73 -11.61
CA LEU A 166 22.06 -9.47 -10.18
C LEU A 166 20.67 -9.70 -9.60
N LYS A 167 19.61 -9.15 -10.21
CA LYS A 167 18.23 -9.38 -9.78
C LYS A 167 17.91 -10.88 -9.71
N LYS A 168 18.27 -11.65 -10.75
CA LYS A 168 18.01 -13.10 -10.79
C LYS A 168 18.76 -13.85 -9.68
N ILE A 169 20.01 -13.47 -9.40
CA ILE A 169 20.80 -14.05 -8.30
C ILE A 169 20.12 -13.74 -6.97
N LEU A 170 19.73 -12.48 -6.74
CA LEU A 170 19.04 -12.05 -5.53
C LEU A 170 17.72 -12.78 -5.35
N ASP A 171 16.87 -12.84 -6.38
CA ASP A 171 15.58 -13.56 -6.35
C ASP A 171 15.76 -15.02 -5.92
N ASN A 172 16.79 -15.70 -6.46
CA ASN A 172 17.09 -17.09 -6.13
C ASN A 172 17.64 -17.27 -4.70
N LEU A 173 18.49 -16.35 -4.23
CA LEU A 173 19.03 -16.41 -2.87
C LEU A 173 17.94 -16.15 -1.81
N ILE A 174 16.95 -15.33 -2.17
CA ILE A 174 15.91 -14.85 -1.27
C ILE A 174 14.74 -15.85 -1.18
N SER A 175 14.47 -16.60 -2.25
CA SER A 175 13.33 -17.53 -2.30
C SER A 175 13.37 -18.60 -1.20
N ASP A 176 14.56 -19.02 -0.79
CA ASP A 176 14.75 -20.04 0.25
C ASP A 176 14.28 -19.57 1.64
N LEU A 177 14.26 -18.25 1.86
CA LEU A 177 13.81 -17.62 3.10
C LEU A 177 12.34 -17.14 3.03
N LEU A 178 11.61 -17.54 1.97
CA LEU A 178 10.22 -17.14 1.71
C LEU A 178 10.03 -15.61 1.71
N CYS A 179 11.09 -14.90 1.33
CA CYS A 179 11.11 -13.46 1.08
C CYS A 179 11.08 -13.20 -0.43
N HIS A 180 10.89 -11.96 -0.86
CA HIS A 180 11.05 -11.58 -2.27
C HIS A 180 11.54 -10.15 -2.45
N VAL A 181 12.22 -9.91 -3.58
CA VAL A 181 12.71 -8.57 -3.96
C VAL A 181 11.56 -7.74 -4.52
N ILE A 182 11.37 -6.55 -3.97
CA ILE A 182 10.44 -5.55 -4.48
C ILE A 182 11.17 -4.27 -4.88
N GLU A 183 10.53 -3.53 -5.79
CA GLU A 183 11.02 -2.24 -6.30
C GLU A 183 12.51 -2.21 -6.73
N PRO A 184 13.04 -3.26 -7.40
CA PRO A 184 14.42 -3.25 -7.82
C PRO A 184 14.60 -2.17 -8.90
N SER A 185 15.60 -1.33 -8.74
CA SER A 185 15.88 -0.24 -9.67
C SER A 185 17.37 0.02 -9.80
N TYR A 186 17.76 0.60 -10.94
CA TYR A 186 19.09 1.13 -11.10
C TYR A 186 19.08 2.44 -11.89
N LYS A 187 20.08 3.28 -11.63
CA LYS A 187 20.36 4.52 -12.36
C LYS A 187 21.87 4.64 -12.58
N CYS A 188 22.26 5.24 -13.71
CA CYS A 188 23.66 5.54 -13.98
C CYS A 188 23.84 7.04 -14.18
N HIS A 189 24.86 7.60 -13.54
CA HIS A 189 25.17 9.02 -13.59
C HIS A 189 26.66 9.25 -13.79
N SER A 190 27.03 10.32 -14.50
CA SER A 190 28.41 10.81 -14.51
C SER A 190 28.58 11.79 -13.36
N VAL A 191 29.45 11.46 -12.42
CA VAL A 191 29.61 12.15 -11.14
C VAL A 191 31.00 12.76 -11.08
N LYS A 192 31.05 14.05 -10.73
CA LYS A 192 32.31 14.74 -10.46
C LYS A 192 32.71 14.50 -9.01
N ILE A 193 33.80 13.76 -8.80
CA ILE A 193 34.37 13.60 -7.46
C ILE A 193 35.28 14.82 -7.19
N PRO A 194 35.22 15.45 -6.00
CA PRO A 194 36.16 16.51 -5.65
C PRO A 194 37.61 16.03 -5.82
N GLU A 195 38.47 16.87 -6.41
CA GLU A 195 39.90 16.56 -6.63
C GLU A 195 40.20 15.39 -7.58
N SER A 196 39.19 14.88 -8.30
CA SER A 196 39.33 13.80 -9.29
C SER A 196 38.52 14.10 -10.57
N ASP A 197 38.73 13.28 -11.60
CA ASP A 197 37.99 13.36 -12.85
C ASP A 197 36.54 12.86 -12.71
N PHE A 198 35.73 13.15 -13.73
CA PHE A 198 34.38 12.61 -13.83
C PHE A 198 34.42 11.07 -13.94
N VAL A 199 33.64 10.41 -13.09
CA VAL A 199 33.47 8.95 -13.12
C VAL A 199 32.02 8.60 -13.39
N ASN A 200 31.79 7.51 -14.11
CA ASN A 200 30.43 6.99 -14.29
C ASN A 200 30.10 6.06 -13.13
N GLU A 201 28.94 6.27 -12.51
CA GLU A 201 28.52 5.55 -11.32
C GLU A 201 27.14 4.96 -11.51
N LEU A 202 27.01 3.70 -11.13
CA LEU A 202 25.79 2.92 -11.14
C LEU A 202 25.25 2.83 -9.71
N PHE A 203 24.06 3.37 -9.51
CA PHE A 203 23.29 3.29 -8.28
C PHE A 203 22.26 2.19 -8.45
N ILE A 204 22.32 1.16 -7.62
CA ILE A 204 21.33 0.08 -7.61
C ILE A 204 20.65 0.10 -6.26
N ALA A 205 19.33 -0.01 -6.25
CA ALA A 205 18.54 -0.09 -5.03
C ALA A 205 17.48 -1.18 -5.13
N PHE A 206 17.20 -1.83 -4.01
CA PHE A 206 16.11 -2.81 -3.90
C PHE A 206 15.62 -2.89 -2.45
N GLN A 207 14.41 -3.41 -2.31
CA GLN A 207 13.80 -3.70 -1.01
C GLN A 207 13.49 -5.19 -0.94
N VAL A 208 13.52 -5.74 0.27
CA VAL A 208 13.08 -7.11 0.52
C VAL A 208 11.85 -7.13 1.40
N ASN A 209 10.85 -7.85 0.91
CA ASN A 209 9.57 -8.05 1.56
C ASN A 209 9.51 -9.49 2.09
N PRO A 210 9.14 -9.69 3.37
CA PRO A 210 9.09 -11.02 3.97
C PRO A 210 7.89 -11.87 3.55
N PHE A 211 6.96 -11.31 2.76
CA PHE A 211 5.70 -11.98 2.41
C PHE A 211 5.71 -12.54 0.98
N ALA A 212 6.67 -13.42 0.65
CA ALA A 212 6.65 -14.11 -0.65
C ALA A 212 5.64 -15.27 -0.68
N PRO A 213 5.24 -15.76 -1.87
CA PRO A 213 4.32 -16.90 -1.95
C PRO A 213 4.76 -18.06 -1.05
N GLY A 214 3.87 -18.51 -0.16
CA GLY A 214 4.16 -19.55 0.82
C GLY A 214 4.60 -19.06 2.20
N TRP A 215 4.85 -17.77 2.41
CA TRP A 215 5.28 -17.21 3.71
C TRP A 215 4.37 -17.60 4.89
N LYS A 216 3.06 -17.78 4.64
CA LYS A 216 2.08 -18.19 5.67
C LYS A 216 2.44 -19.51 6.35
N SER A 217 3.13 -20.44 5.66
CA SER A 217 3.53 -21.72 6.26
C SER A 217 4.58 -21.56 7.36
N VAL A 218 5.36 -20.48 7.34
CA VAL A 218 6.36 -20.15 8.38
C VAL A 218 5.67 -19.77 9.69
N CYS A 219 4.44 -19.26 9.61
CA CYS A 219 3.70 -18.75 10.75
C CYS A 219 3.07 -19.85 11.61
N ASN A 220 2.97 -21.09 11.11
CA ASN A 220 2.37 -22.24 11.81
C ASN A 220 1.04 -21.89 12.53
N ASP A 221 0.14 -21.19 11.82
CA ASP A 221 -1.15 -20.68 12.30
C ASP A 221 -1.10 -19.67 13.46
N SER A 222 0.08 -19.17 13.82
CA SER A 222 0.21 -18.07 14.77
C SER A 222 -0.43 -16.79 14.22
N ILE A 223 -1.26 -16.17 15.06
CA ILE A 223 -1.85 -14.85 14.84
C ILE A 223 -0.73 -13.81 14.64
N ASP A 224 0.27 -13.90 15.50
CA ASP A 224 1.49 -13.10 15.46
C ASP A 224 2.59 -13.87 14.71
N CYS A 225 2.87 -13.43 13.48
CA CYS A 225 3.95 -13.98 12.65
C CYS A 225 5.09 -12.96 12.46
N GLU A 226 5.09 -11.91 13.27
CA GLU A 226 6.07 -10.83 13.22
C GLU A 226 7.46 -11.43 13.47
N ASP A 227 7.66 -12.13 14.59
CA ASP A 227 8.96 -12.72 14.96
C ASP A 227 9.57 -13.62 13.88
N ALA A 228 8.76 -14.49 13.27
CA ALA A 228 9.24 -15.45 12.28
C ALA A 228 9.62 -14.77 10.96
N THR A 229 8.81 -13.82 10.50
CA THR A 229 9.08 -13.06 9.27
C THR A 229 10.24 -12.07 9.46
N ASN A 230 10.36 -11.48 10.65
CA ASN A 230 11.43 -10.56 11.02
C ASN A 230 12.78 -11.29 11.11
N ARG A 231 12.80 -12.51 11.67
CA ARG A 231 14.00 -13.35 11.68
C ARG A 231 14.51 -13.65 10.26
N ASN A 232 13.62 -13.99 9.33
CA ASN A 232 14.02 -14.29 7.95
C ASN A 232 14.65 -13.06 7.26
N ILE A 233 14.15 -11.85 7.52
CA ILE A 233 14.76 -10.61 7.02
C ILE A 233 16.14 -10.40 7.61
N LEU A 234 16.32 -10.64 8.91
CA LEU A 234 17.61 -10.48 9.58
C LEU A 234 18.64 -11.50 9.06
N GLU A 235 18.26 -12.77 8.96
CA GLU A 235 19.10 -13.81 8.36
C GLU A 235 19.49 -13.45 6.93
N TRP A 236 18.53 -12.95 6.14
CA TRP A 236 18.80 -12.49 4.80
C TRP A 236 19.77 -11.32 4.76
N SER A 237 19.60 -10.30 5.63
CA SER A 237 20.50 -9.15 5.65
C SER A 237 21.96 -9.56 5.83
N ALA A 238 22.22 -10.54 6.70
CA ALA A 238 23.56 -11.10 6.91
C ALA A 238 24.08 -11.85 5.67
N VAL A 239 23.23 -12.69 5.05
CA VAL A 239 23.59 -13.42 3.82
C VAL A 239 23.89 -12.46 2.68
N LEU A 240 23.06 -11.44 2.49
CA LEU A 240 23.19 -10.46 1.43
C LEU A 240 24.47 -9.63 1.58
N GLU A 241 24.72 -9.08 2.76
CA GLU A 241 25.93 -8.30 3.02
C GLU A 241 27.16 -9.13 2.71
N HIS A 242 27.19 -10.40 3.12
CA HIS A 242 28.26 -11.32 2.81
C HIS A 242 28.35 -11.64 1.30
N SER A 243 27.24 -11.97 0.64
CA SER A 243 27.20 -12.31 -0.79
C SER A 243 27.58 -11.14 -1.68
N VAL A 244 27.12 -9.92 -1.37
CA VAL A 244 27.51 -8.71 -2.12
C VAL A 244 28.97 -8.40 -1.88
N LEU A 245 29.48 -8.51 -0.65
CA LEU A 245 30.91 -8.36 -0.36
C LEU A 245 31.77 -9.35 -1.16
N MET A 246 31.33 -10.62 -1.23
CA MET A 246 32.07 -11.70 -1.90
C MET A 246 31.99 -11.62 -3.43
N LEU A 247 30.81 -11.38 -4.00
CA LEU A 247 30.61 -11.22 -5.45
C LEU A 247 31.33 -9.98 -6.00
N MET A 248 31.52 -8.96 -5.15
CA MET A 248 32.15 -7.70 -5.53
C MET A 248 33.64 -7.61 -5.16
N SER A 249 34.17 -8.61 -4.44
CA SER A 249 35.60 -8.73 -4.12
C SER A 249 36.52 -8.76 -5.36
N PRO A 250 36.15 -9.38 -6.50
CA PRO A 250 36.93 -9.32 -7.73
C PRO A 250 36.93 -7.94 -8.43
N VAL A 251 36.03 -7.02 -8.04
CA VAL A 251 35.84 -5.68 -8.64
C VAL A 251 36.44 -4.57 -7.76
N ARG A 252 37.20 -4.92 -6.72
CA ARG A 252 37.74 -4.01 -5.69
C ARG A 252 38.70 -2.92 -6.16
N SER A 253 38.95 -2.76 -7.47
CA SER A 253 39.61 -1.55 -7.94
C SER A 253 38.56 -0.46 -8.13
N VAL A 254 38.63 0.56 -7.26
CA VAL A 254 37.97 1.88 -7.36
C VAL A 254 36.60 1.95 -6.65
N PHE A 255 36.66 2.36 -5.37
CA PHE A 255 35.60 2.92 -4.52
C PHE A 255 34.22 2.26 -4.64
N LEU A 256 34.02 1.18 -3.87
CA LEU A 256 32.71 0.62 -3.59
C LEU A 256 32.14 1.28 -2.33
N SER A 257 30.98 1.92 -2.42
CA SER A 257 30.20 2.36 -1.26
C SER A 257 28.91 1.54 -1.22
N ILE A 258 28.83 0.65 -0.23
CA ILE A 258 27.63 -0.11 0.09
C ILE A 258 26.94 0.64 1.22
N HIS A 259 25.69 1.05 1.00
CA HIS A 259 24.85 1.65 2.03
C HIS A 259 23.66 0.71 2.28
N THR A 260 23.71 0.04 3.43
CA THR A 260 22.62 -0.84 3.86
C THR A 260 21.87 -0.19 4.99
N GLU A 261 20.56 -0.11 4.86
CA GLU A 261 19.69 0.36 5.91
C GLU A 261 18.59 -0.67 6.13
N LEU A 262 18.61 -1.30 7.31
CA LEU A 262 17.42 -1.95 7.83
C LEU A 262 16.41 -0.84 8.15
N LYS A 263 15.47 -0.62 7.25
CA LYS A 263 14.32 0.22 7.54
C LYS A 263 13.37 -0.62 8.38
N LEU A 264 13.48 -0.48 9.70
CA LEU A 264 12.38 -0.80 10.58
C LEU A 264 11.18 -0.11 9.95
N ALA A 265 10.18 -0.87 9.50
CA ALA A 265 8.96 -0.28 8.96
C ALA A 265 8.50 0.62 10.08
N HIS A 266 8.60 1.92 9.82
CA HIS A 266 8.48 2.90 10.86
C HIS A 266 7.16 2.58 11.55
N LYS A 267 7.22 2.32 12.86
CA LYS A 267 6.10 2.45 13.76
C LYS A 267 5.71 3.94 13.71
N LEU A 268 5.17 4.37 12.57
CA LEU A 268 4.69 5.71 12.29
C LEU A 268 3.24 5.74 12.77
N GLN A 269 3.12 5.75 14.09
CA GLN A 269 2.02 6.24 14.93
C GLN A 269 2.43 5.83 16.35
N ASP A 270 2.89 6.75 17.20
CA ASP A 270 2.05 7.83 17.70
C ASP A 270 2.84 9.13 17.99
N GLN A 271 2.75 10.07 17.06
CA GLN A 271 2.61 11.49 17.39
C GLN A 271 1.55 12.06 16.45
N ARG A 272 0.27 11.94 16.83
CA ARG A 272 -0.74 13.01 16.85
C ARG A 272 -2.16 12.46 16.69
#